data_AF-A0A6M2B2X8-F1
#
_entry.id   AF-A0A6M2B2X8-F1
#
_cell.length_a   1.000
_cell.length_b   1.000
_cell.length_c   1.000
_cell.angle_alpha   90.00
_cell.angle_beta   90.00
_cell.angle_gamma   90.00
#
_symmetry.space_group_name_H-M   'P 1'
#
loop_
_entity.id
_entity.type
_entity.pdbx_description
1 polymer ?
#
loop_
_entity_poly.entity_id
_entity_poly.type
_entity_poly.pdbx_seq_one_letter_code
_entity_poly.pdbx_strand_id
1 'polypeptide(L)'
;MKLLKSVLILLACQLTQANAVGINADPNMTGAAPLPTFLTGQTQQTSSDTGFDDSPPPPVPAVMSRMFGAQLFTGGAAADNAASIGFNPNYVVGLGDQVQIRLWGAFNFDGALTVDPKGNIFLPNVGPLKVAGISNSQLNSVITTKVKQVYQANVNVYASLLQAQPVKVFVTGYVTNPGLYGGVASDSLLSYLSKAGGVDTERGSYVDIVVKHNDRVRSRINLYDFLLNGDLRLSQFSDGDTIVVGPRQHTFSVEGDVFNSYDFEFRDSTIPVSEALSWARPKPGATHMTIIRQQGSMKRSEYYPLSSAPGRSLQDGDKLIISSDRYAGTIQVRIEGAHSGEHAVVLPYGATMSQLLPKIRTNSMSQINAIQLYRRSVAIRQKEMLDLTLQKLEEASLSAQSSTQEEGRLRAQEAQLVSRFVNKARQVVPKGEVVLNEDNLNQVILEDGDVINIPEKTSLVMIHGEVLFPNAVSWQKGLSPEDYIEKVGGFTQKAGNSKVILIKQNGEAINADDVKTLQPGDELMVLPKYESKNIEVTRGISTILYQLAVAAKVVLTI
;
A
#
# COMPACT_ATOMS: atom_id res chain seq x y z
N MET A 1 -46.33 16.07 53.40
CA MET A 1 -46.79 14.94 52.56
C MET A 1 -45.88 13.76 52.88
N LYS A 2 -46.23 12.89 53.85
CA LYS A 2 -46.96 11.60 53.69
C LYS A 2 -46.27 10.69 52.64
N LEU A 3 -45.89 9.43 52.84
CA LEU A 3 -45.99 8.38 53.88
C LEU A 3 -45.02 7.26 53.39
N LEU A 4 -44.05 6.75 54.15
CA LEU A 4 -44.11 5.58 55.06
C LEU A 4 -44.87 4.33 54.57
N LYS A 5 -44.19 3.17 54.59
CA LYS A 5 -44.63 1.82 55.03
C LYS A 5 -43.38 0.90 55.01
N SER A 6 -42.76 0.43 56.11
CA SER A 6 -43.23 -0.33 57.30
C SER A 6 -43.87 -1.68 56.91
N VAL A 7 -43.63 -2.85 57.52
CA VAL A 7 -43.02 -3.27 58.81
C VAL A 7 -43.20 -4.80 58.96
N LEU A 8 -42.30 -5.48 59.72
CA LEU A 8 -42.44 -6.74 60.51
C LEU A 8 -43.00 -8.03 59.85
N ILE A 9 -42.68 -9.26 60.28
CA ILE A 9 -42.94 -9.86 61.60
C ILE A 9 -41.99 -11.04 61.91
N LEU A 10 -41.68 -11.11 63.21
CA LEU A 10 -40.84 -12.02 64.00
C LEU A 10 -41.56 -13.35 64.38
N LEU A 11 -40.83 -14.20 65.13
CA LEU A 11 -41.27 -15.22 66.12
C LEU A 11 -41.44 -16.65 65.59
N ALA A 12 -40.58 -17.65 65.88
CA ALA A 12 -40.00 -18.25 67.11
C ALA A 12 -40.84 -19.38 67.73
N CYS A 13 -40.21 -20.56 67.91
CA CYS A 13 -40.30 -21.49 69.07
C CYS A 13 -39.51 -22.80 68.79
N GLN A 14 -38.41 -23.06 69.50
CA GLN A 14 -38.22 -23.99 70.65
C GLN A 14 -37.75 -25.41 70.22
N LEU A 15 -36.48 -25.82 70.48
CA LEU A 15 -35.92 -26.48 71.70
C LEU A 15 -36.55 -27.88 71.92
N THR A 16 -35.84 -29.02 71.96
CA THR A 16 -34.70 -29.42 72.82
C THR A 16 -34.07 -30.78 72.44
N GLN A 17 -32.74 -30.90 72.66
CA GLN A 17 -31.95 -32.04 73.23
C GLN A 17 -31.96 -33.43 72.54
N ALA A 18 -30.90 -34.23 72.53
CA ALA A 18 -29.50 -34.15 72.95
C ALA A 18 -28.78 -35.40 72.37
N ASN A 19 -27.51 -35.28 71.98
CA ASN A 19 -26.42 -36.09 72.53
C ASN A 19 -25.11 -35.76 71.83
N ALA A 20 -24.10 -35.49 72.65
CA ALA A 20 -22.73 -35.21 72.26
C ALA A 20 -21.92 -36.50 72.13
N VAL A 21 -20.65 -36.31 71.80
CA VAL A 21 -19.55 -37.28 71.59
C VAL A 21 -19.52 -37.80 70.15
N GLY A 22 -18.49 -37.59 69.32
CA GLY A 22 -17.16 -37.04 69.52
C GLY A 22 -16.24 -37.73 68.50
N ILE A 23 -15.73 -36.94 67.54
CA ILE A 23 -14.54 -37.15 66.70
C ILE A 23 -14.45 -38.46 65.88
N ASN A 24 -14.63 -38.35 64.55
CA ASN A 24 -13.78 -39.07 63.60
C ASN A 24 -13.80 -38.47 62.19
N ALA A 25 -12.66 -38.61 61.52
CA ALA A 25 -12.29 -38.04 60.23
C ALA A 25 -13.26 -38.37 59.09
N ASP A 26 -13.44 -37.43 58.17
CA ASP A 26 -14.22 -37.62 56.94
C ASP A 26 -13.44 -38.51 55.95
N PRO A 27 -13.96 -39.72 55.63
CA PRO A 27 -13.34 -40.67 54.74
C PRO A 27 -14.20 -40.79 53.48
N ASN A 28 -14.04 -39.92 52.47
CA ASN A 28 -14.60 -40.18 51.14
C ASN A 28 -13.78 -39.51 50.04
N MET A 29 -12.52 -39.95 49.93
CA MET A 29 -12.06 -40.39 48.62
C MET A 29 -12.91 -41.57 48.16
N THR A 30 -13.07 -41.66 46.85
CA THR A 30 -13.63 -42.78 46.05
C THR A 30 -15.13 -42.73 45.74
N GLY A 31 -15.40 -42.61 44.44
CA GLY A 31 -16.23 -43.61 43.75
C GLY A 31 -17.69 -43.27 43.49
N ALA A 32 -17.97 -42.99 42.21
CA ALA A 32 -19.27 -43.11 41.53
C ALA A 32 -20.35 -42.06 41.85
N ALA A 33 -20.61 -41.19 40.86
CA ALA A 33 -21.78 -40.34 40.81
C ALA A 33 -23.06 -41.15 40.55
N PRO A 34 -24.21 -40.80 41.15
CA PRO A 34 -25.50 -41.38 40.78
C PRO A 34 -25.97 -40.83 39.43
N LEU A 35 -26.53 -41.72 38.60
CA LEU A 35 -27.12 -41.41 37.29
C LEU A 35 -28.31 -40.43 37.43
N PRO A 36 -28.34 -39.30 36.70
CA PRO A 36 -29.54 -38.50 36.59
C PRO A 36 -30.46 -39.00 35.47
N THR A 37 -31.74 -38.93 35.81
CA THR A 37 -32.97 -39.27 35.10
C THR A 37 -33.07 -38.70 33.68
N PHE A 38 -33.59 -39.51 32.77
CA PHE A 38 -33.97 -39.13 31.40
C PHE A 38 -34.96 -37.96 31.40
N LEU A 39 -34.58 -36.85 30.74
CA LEU A 39 -35.53 -35.87 30.19
C LEU A 39 -35.29 -35.72 28.69
N THR A 40 -36.40 -35.72 27.99
CA THR A 40 -36.62 -35.74 26.54
C THR A 40 -36.11 -34.51 25.79
N GLY A 41 -35.26 -34.78 24.79
CA GLY A 41 -35.03 -34.10 23.51
C GLY A 41 -35.44 -32.65 23.27
N GLN A 42 -34.45 -31.76 23.25
CA GLN A 42 -34.31 -30.73 22.21
C GLN A 42 -32.92 -30.85 21.58
N THR A 43 -32.86 -31.09 20.28
CA THR A 43 -31.64 -31.23 19.48
C THR A 43 -30.93 -29.89 19.32
N GLN A 44 -29.87 -29.68 20.08
CA GLN A 44 -28.77 -28.78 19.73
C GLN A 44 -27.56 -29.62 19.32
N GLN A 45 -27.05 -29.35 18.11
CA GLN A 45 -25.89 -30.00 17.53
C GLN A 45 -24.66 -29.83 18.43
N THR A 46 -24.13 -30.95 18.90
CA THR A 46 -22.80 -31.06 19.51
C THR A 46 -21.73 -30.92 18.43
N SER A 47 -20.92 -29.87 18.52
CA SER A 47 -19.64 -29.76 17.81
C SER A 47 -18.66 -30.80 18.36
N SER A 48 -18.17 -31.66 17.48
CA SER A 48 -17.10 -32.63 17.73
C SER A 48 -15.77 -31.91 18.00
N ASP A 49 -15.26 -32.04 19.23
CA ASP A 49 -13.90 -31.65 19.61
C ASP A 49 -12.94 -32.79 19.24
N THR A 50 -12.71 -32.96 17.95
CA THR A 50 -11.53 -33.65 17.44
C THR A 50 -10.51 -32.55 17.15
N GLY A 51 -9.35 -32.57 17.80
CA GLY A 51 -8.27 -31.58 17.62
C GLY A 51 -7.60 -31.54 16.24
N PHE A 52 -8.34 -31.87 15.19
CA PHE A 52 -8.04 -31.56 13.79
C PHE A 52 -8.98 -30.42 13.38
N ASP A 53 -8.39 -29.33 12.94
CA ASP A 53 -9.11 -28.20 12.39
C ASP A 53 -9.77 -28.62 11.06
N ASP A 54 -11.04 -29.02 11.13
CA ASP A 54 -11.90 -29.30 9.98
C ASP A 54 -12.44 -28.01 9.32
N SER A 55 -11.88 -26.84 9.67
CA SER A 55 -12.15 -25.62 8.92
C SER A 55 -11.66 -25.84 7.48
N PRO A 56 -12.54 -25.69 6.47
CA PRO A 56 -12.08 -25.74 5.09
C PRO A 56 -10.95 -24.72 4.93
N PRO A 57 -9.85 -25.10 4.24
CA PRO A 57 -8.75 -24.17 4.04
C PRO A 57 -9.30 -22.86 3.47
N PRO A 58 -8.80 -21.70 3.92
CA PRO A 58 -9.29 -20.42 3.45
C PRO A 58 -9.30 -20.45 1.92
N PRO A 59 -10.39 -20.01 1.26
CA PRO A 59 -10.46 -20.04 -0.19
C PRO A 59 -9.24 -19.32 -0.72
N VAL A 60 -8.44 -20.03 -1.52
CA VAL A 60 -7.26 -19.45 -2.16
C VAL A 60 -7.74 -18.18 -2.87
N PRO A 61 -7.12 -17.01 -2.62
CA PRO A 61 -7.51 -15.79 -3.31
C PRO A 61 -7.51 -16.09 -4.81
N ALA A 62 -8.65 -15.88 -5.48
CA ALA A 62 -8.73 -16.09 -6.91
C ALA A 62 -7.67 -15.20 -7.56
N VAL A 63 -6.61 -15.83 -8.09
CA VAL A 63 -5.57 -15.10 -8.82
C VAL A 63 -6.27 -14.55 -10.05
N MET A 64 -6.55 -13.24 -10.04
CA MET A 64 -7.11 -12.59 -11.22
C MET A 64 -6.13 -12.80 -12.36
N SER A 65 -6.62 -13.34 -13.47
CA SER A 65 -5.77 -13.58 -14.64
C SER A 65 -5.09 -12.29 -15.07
N ARG A 66 -3.81 -12.40 -15.41
CA ARG A 66 -3.04 -11.29 -15.98
C ARG A 66 -3.35 -11.04 -17.45
N MET A 67 -4.18 -11.89 -18.10
CA MET A 67 -4.54 -11.71 -19.50
C MET A 67 -5.38 -10.44 -19.71
N PHE A 68 -4.88 -9.53 -20.54
CA PHE A 68 -5.61 -8.30 -20.88
C PHE A 68 -6.90 -8.65 -21.62
N GLY A 69 -8.01 -8.18 -21.07
CA GLY A 69 -9.36 -8.46 -21.53
C GLY A 69 -10.12 -9.43 -20.63
N ALA A 70 -9.42 -10.21 -19.79
CA ALA A 70 -10.08 -11.06 -18.79
C ALA A 70 -10.95 -10.23 -17.83
N GLN A 71 -10.56 -8.98 -17.56
CA GLN A 71 -11.33 -8.04 -16.73
C GLN A 71 -12.74 -7.72 -17.27
N LEU A 72 -13.04 -8.02 -18.53
CA LEU A 72 -14.40 -7.92 -19.08
C LEU A 72 -15.36 -8.93 -18.44
N PHE A 73 -14.81 -10.04 -17.94
CA PHE A 73 -15.59 -11.19 -17.48
C PHE A 73 -15.33 -11.52 -16.00
N THR A 74 -14.21 -11.04 -15.42
CA THR A 74 -13.88 -11.21 -14.01
C THR A 74 -14.45 -10.07 -13.16
N GLY A 75 -15.68 -10.25 -12.67
CA GLY A 75 -16.36 -9.29 -11.81
C GLY A 75 -17.87 -9.51 -11.89
N GLY A 76 -18.44 -10.23 -10.93
CA GLY A 76 -19.85 -10.68 -10.92
C GLY A 76 -20.92 -9.57 -11.06
N ALA A 77 -20.54 -8.29 -11.10
CA ALA A 77 -21.44 -7.17 -11.31
C ALA A 77 -21.79 -6.91 -12.80
N ALA A 78 -21.05 -7.47 -13.76
CA ALA A 78 -21.30 -7.24 -15.19
C ALA A 78 -22.34 -8.21 -15.81
N ALA A 79 -22.51 -9.40 -15.24
CA ALA A 79 -23.42 -10.42 -15.78
C ALA A 79 -24.90 -10.15 -15.42
N ASP A 80 -25.17 -9.66 -14.21
CA ASP A 80 -26.54 -9.49 -13.72
C ASP A 80 -27.16 -8.11 -14.06
N ASN A 81 -26.33 -7.08 -14.29
CA ASN A 81 -26.80 -5.72 -14.61
C ASN A 81 -26.81 -5.40 -16.12
N ALA A 82 -26.45 -6.36 -16.99
CA ALA A 82 -26.65 -6.27 -18.43
C ALA A 82 -28.12 -6.55 -18.85
N ALA A 83 -29.02 -6.68 -17.87
CA ALA A 83 -30.46 -6.65 -18.12
C ALA A 83 -30.89 -5.26 -18.63
N SER A 84 -30.95 -5.12 -19.95
CA SER A 84 -31.72 -4.11 -20.68
C SER A 84 -31.32 -2.63 -20.47
N ILE A 85 -30.11 -2.25 -20.88
CA ILE A 85 -29.83 -0.84 -21.24
C ILE A 85 -30.35 -0.59 -22.66
N GLY A 86 -31.67 -0.48 -22.80
CA GLY A 86 -32.32 -0.14 -24.06
C GLY A 86 -32.01 -1.09 -25.23
N PHE A 87 -32.62 -0.82 -26.37
CA PHE A 87 -32.30 -1.54 -27.61
C PHE A 87 -31.20 -0.80 -28.36
N ASN A 88 -30.24 -1.54 -28.92
CA ASN A 88 -29.21 -1.01 -29.80
C ASN A 88 -29.86 -0.07 -30.85
N PRO A 89 -29.46 1.22 -30.97
CA PRO A 89 -30.04 2.14 -31.94
C PRO A 89 -29.88 1.70 -33.40
N ASN A 90 -28.82 0.93 -33.68
CA ASN A 90 -28.54 0.36 -34.99
C ASN A 90 -29.23 -1.00 -35.22
N TYR A 91 -29.96 -1.52 -34.22
CA TYR A 91 -30.76 -2.72 -34.39
C TYR A 91 -31.77 -2.52 -35.52
N VAL A 92 -31.79 -3.44 -36.48
CA VAL A 92 -32.74 -3.39 -37.59
C VAL A 92 -33.98 -4.16 -37.17
N VAL A 93 -35.12 -3.46 -37.16
CA VAL A 93 -36.41 -4.04 -36.77
C VAL A 93 -36.73 -5.21 -37.68
N GLY A 94 -36.95 -6.37 -37.07
CA GLY A 94 -37.24 -7.64 -37.70
C GLY A 94 -38.73 -8.00 -37.66
N LEU A 95 -39.05 -9.15 -38.24
CA LEU A 95 -40.39 -9.71 -38.20
C LEU A 95 -40.65 -10.30 -36.79
N GLY A 96 -41.84 -10.08 -36.24
CA GLY A 96 -42.22 -10.58 -34.91
C GLY A 96 -41.75 -9.71 -33.73
N ASP A 97 -40.99 -8.65 -33.99
CA ASP A 97 -40.67 -7.64 -32.97
C ASP A 97 -41.91 -6.89 -32.50
N GLN A 98 -41.89 -6.33 -31.30
CA GLN A 98 -42.95 -5.47 -30.77
C GLN A 98 -42.46 -4.03 -30.65
N VAL A 99 -43.26 -3.10 -31.17
CA VAL A 99 -43.01 -1.66 -31.10
C VAL A 99 -44.05 -1.02 -30.20
N GLN A 100 -43.60 -0.36 -29.13
CA GLN A 100 -44.46 0.47 -28.29
C GLN A 100 -44.76 1.78 -29.02
N ILE A 101 -46.03 2.14 -29.11
CA ILE A 101 -46.46 3.42 -29.69
C ILE A 101 -47.35 4.15 -28.69
N ARG A 102 -47.05 5.44 -28.51
CA ARG A 102 -47.87 6.38 -27.74
C ARG A 102 -48.22 7.57 -28.62
N LEU A 103 -49.52 7.83 -28.75
CA LEU A 103 -50.09 8.99 -29.40
C LEU A 103 -50.87 9.79 -28.36
N TRP A 104 -50.73 11.11 -28.38
CA TRP A 104 -51.52 11.99 -27.53
C TRP A 104 -51.91 13.29 -28.24
N GLY A 105 -53.06 13.84 -27.83
CA GLY A 105 -53.62 15.09 -28.35
C GLY A 105 -55.02 14.88 -28.93
N ALA A 106 -55.22 15.19 -30.22
CA ALA A 106 -56.48 14.99 -30.94
C ALA A 106 -56.84 13.51 -31.11
N PHE A 107 -55.86 12.61 -31.03
CA PHE A 107 -56.05 11.16 -31.01
C PHE A 107 -55.11 10.55 -29.97
N ASN A 108 -55.67 9.67 -29.13
CA ASN A 108 -54.93 8.99 -28.07
C ASN A 108 -54.85 7.50 -28.37
N PHE A 109 -53.64 6.95 -28.31
CA PHE A 109 -53.38 5.52 -28.44
C PHE A 109 -52.15 5.17 -27.61
N ASP A 110 -52.23 4.10 -26.83
CA ASP A 110 -51.08 3.55 -26.12
C ASP A 110 -51.15 2.03 -26.29
N GLY A 111 -50.16 1.44 -26.97
CA GLY A 111 -50.14 0.01 -27.18
C GLY A 111 -48.85 -0.50 -27.84
N ALA A 112 -48.58 -1.77 -27.59
CA ALA A 112 -47.54 -2.54 -28.24
C ALA A 112 -48.09 -3.18 -29.53
N LEU A 113 -47.46 -2.89 -30.67
CA LEU A 113 -47.81 -3.45 -31.97
C LEU A 113 -46.73 -4.41 -32.45
N THR A 114 -47.13 -5.62 -32.83
CA THR A 114 -46.22 -6.63 -33.38
C THR A 114 -45.99 -6.40 -34.88
N VAL A 115 -44.75 -6.56 -35.32
CA VAL A 115 -44.37 -6.53 -36.73
C VAL A 115 -44.85 -7.81 -37.42
N ASP A 116 -45.79 -7.66 -38.35
CA ASP A 116 -46.39 -8.76 -39.09
C ASP A 116 -45.39 -9.44 -40.07
N PRO A 117 -45.73 -10.61 -40.66
CA PRO A 117 -44.87 -11.28 -41.65
C PRO A 117 -44.63 -10.49 -42.95
N LYS A 118 -45.43 -9.44 -43.23
CA LYS A 118 -45.19 -8.50 -44.34
C LYS A 118 -44.27 -7.35 -43.91
N GLY A 119 -43.85 -7.30 -42.65
CA GLY A 119 -42.97 -6.30 -42.06
C GLY A 119 -43.65 -5.01 -41.67
N ASN A 120 -44.97 -5.03 -41.44
CA ASN A 120 -45.76 -3.86 -41.06
C ASN A 120 -46.23 -3.96 -39.62
N ILE A 121 -46.51 -2.80 -39.01
CA ILE A 121 -47.34 -2.66 -37.83
C ILE A 121 -48.67 -2.05 -38.24
N PHE A 122 -49.77 -2.45 -37.59
CA PHE A 122 -51.10 -1.92 -37.91
C PHE A 122 -51.55 -0.93 -36.83
N LEU A 123 -51.49 0.36 -37.15
CA LEU A 123 -51.86 1.42 -36.21
C LEU A 123 -53.32 1.83 -36.45
N PRO A 124 -54.20 1.80 -35.43
CA PRO A 124 -55.61 2.15 -35.60
C PRO A 124 -55.79 3.51 -36.28
N ASN A 125 -56.72 3.57 -37.23
CA ASN A 125 -57.07 4.76 -38.04
C ASN A 125 -55.96 5.31 -38.96
N VAL A 126 -54.71 4.84 -38.85
CA VAL A 126 -53.60 5.20 -39.74
C VAL A 126 -53.34 4.11 -40.78
N GLY A 127 -53.56 2.84 -40.42
CA GLY A 127 -53.39 1.67 -41.30
C GLY A 127 -52.03 0.98 -41.14
N PRO A 128 -51.57 0.22 -42.16
CA PRO A 128 -50.29 -0.51 -42.10
C PRO A 128 -49.09 0.41 -42.32
N LEU A 129 -48.11 0.38 -41.41
CA LEU A 129 -46.84 1.08 -41.54
C LEU A 129 -45.70 0.07 -41.66
N LYS A 130 -44.95 0.12 -42.76
CA LYS A 130 -43.74 -0.69 -42.94
C LYS A 130 -42.66 -0.24 -41.96
N VAL A 131 -42.23 -1.15 -41.08
CA VAL A 131 -41.17 -0.91 -40.10
C VAL A 131 -40.04 -1.93 -40.17
N ALA A 132 -40.26 -3.11 -40.76
CA ALA A 132 -39.18 -4.07 -40.95
C ALA A 132 -38.10 -3.50 -41.89
N GLY A 133 -36.83 -3.62 -41.50
CA GLY A 133 -35.69 -3.13 -42.27
C GLY A 133 -35.22 -1.71 -41.94
N ILE A 134 -35.92 -0.98 -41.06
CA ILE A 134 -35.44 0.31 -40.55
C ILE A 134 -34.68 0.11 -39.23
N SER A 135 -33.74 0.99 -38.93
CA SER A 135 -33.04 0.97 -37.64
C SER A 135 -33.96 1.46 -36.52
N ASN A 136 -33.74 0.95 -35.31
CA ASN A 136 -34.45 1.39 -34.10
C ASN A 136 -34.33 2.91 -33.89
N SER A 137 -33.19 3.52 -34.22
CA SER A 137 -32.99 4.97 -34.17
C SER A 137 -33.93 5.77 -35.09
N GLN A 138 -34.35 5.18 -36.21
CA GLN A 138 -35.23 5.80 -37.20
C GLN A 138 -36.71 5.50 -36.95
N LEU A 139 -37.03 4.56 -36.05
CA LEU A 139 -38.38 4.06 -35.84
C LEU A 139 -39.36 5.18 -35.48
N ASN A 140 -39.00 6.03 -34.53
CA ASN A 140 -39.84 7.14 -34.09
C ASN A 140 -40.11 8.15 -35.23
N SER A 141 -39.09 8.52 -36.01
CA SER A 141 -39.23 9.53 -37.06
C SER A 141 -40.05 9.03 -38.25
N VAL A 142 -39.86 7.77 -38.64
CA VAL A 142 -40.64 7.12 -39.72
C VAL A 142 -42.11 7.04 -39.34
N ILE A 143 -42.42 6.56 -38.12
CA ILE A 143 -43.80 6.44 -37.65
C ILE A 143 -44.44 7.83 -37.51
N THR A 144 -43.72 8.80 -36.93
CA THR A 144 -44.20 10.19 -36.81
C THR A 144 -44.57 10.78 -38.16
N THR A 145 -43.73 10.58 -39.18
CA THR A 145 -43.96 11.09 -40.54
C THR A 145 -45.25 10.50 -41.14
N LYS A 146 -45.48 9.19 -40.96
CA LYS A 146 -46.66 8.50 -41.46
C LYS A 146 -47.94 8.90 -40.73
N VAL A 147 -47.88 9.05 -39.40
CA VAL A 147 -49.04 9.51 -38.60
C VAL A 147 -49.45 10.93 -38.99
N LYS A 148 -48.49 11.84 -39.23
CA LYS A 148 -48.76 13.22 -39.66
C LYS A 148 -49.39 13.35 -41.05
N GLN A 149 -49.31 12.30 -41.89
CA GLN A 149 -50.00 12.29 -43.19
C GLN A 149 -51.52 12.12 -43.03
N VAL A 150 -51.96 11.45 -41.96
CA VAL A 150 -53.37 11.19 -41.66
C VAL A 150 -53.92 12.25 -40.70
N TYR A 151 -53.17 12.59 -39.65
CA TYR A 151 -53.55 13.59 -38.66
C TYR A 151 -52.74 14.88 -38.82
N GLN A 152 -53.36 15.90 -39.42
CA GLN A 152 -52.69 17.14 -39.80
C GLN A 152 -52.47 18.14 -38.65
N ALA A 153 -53.21 18.01 -37.54
CA ALA A 153 -53.10 18.91 -36.39
C ALA A 153 -53.20 18.16 -35.05
N ASN A 154 -52.47 18.66 -34.05
CA ASN A 154 -52.61 18.30 -32.63
C ASN A 154 -52.39 16.81 -32.28
N VAL A 155 -51.56 16.05 -33.02
CA VAL A 155 -51.17 14.68 -32.62
C VAL A 155 -49.66 14.60 -32.46
N ASN A 156 -49.22 14.17 -31.28
CA ASN A 156 -47.81 13.88 -30.98
C ASN A 156 -47.59 12.36 -30.97
N VAL A 157 -46.38 11.94 -31.32
CA VAL A 157 -46.02 10.53 -31.50
C VAL A 157 -44.74 10.23 -30.74
N TYR A 158 -44.76 9.12 -30.01
CA TYR A 158 -43.57 8.46 -29.49
C TYR A 158 -43.64 6.98 -29.85
N ALA A 159 -42.62 6.49 -30.55
CA ALA A 159 -42.49 5.08 -30.87
C ALA A 159 -41.08 4.56 -30.54
N SER A 160 -41.02 3.40 -29.91
CA SER A 160 -39.78 2.74 -29.52
C SER A 160 -39.92 1.22 -29.62
N LEU A 161 -38.83 0.52 -29.94
CA LEU A 161 -38.82 -0.94 -29.83
C LEU A 161 -39.10 -1.35 -28.38
N LEU A 162 -40.05 -2.27 -28.18
CA LEU A 162 -40.47 -2.78 -26.87
C LEU A 162 -39.87 -4.16 -26.61
N GLN A 163 -39.88 -5.02 -27.62
CA GLN A 163 -39.35 -6.38 -27.52
C GLN A 163 -38.75 -6.80 -28.86
N ALA A 164 -37.49 -7.20 -28.85
CA ALA A 164 -36.83 -7.85 -29.98
C ALA A 164 -37.07 -9.37 -29.94
N GLN A 165 -37.05 -10.01 -31.10
CA GLN A 165 -37.21 -11.47 -31.19
C GLN A 165 -36.19 -12.22 -30.31
N PRO A 166 -36.63 -13.21 -29.51
CA PRO A 166 -35.72 -14.10 -28.80
C PRO A 166 -34.95 -14.97 -29.79
N VAL A 167 -33.65 -15.16 -29.55
CA VAL A 167 -32.75 -15.97 -30.39
C VAL A 167 -31.90 -16.89 -29.52
N LYS A 168 -31.49 -18.03 -30.07
CA LYS A 168 -30.51 -18.93 -29.45
C LYS A 168 -29.22 -18.92 -30.27
N VAL A 169 -28.11 -18.65 -29.58
CA VAL A 169 -26.78 -18.51 -30.19
C VAL A 169 -25.84 -19.53 -29.55
N PHE A 170 -25.11 -20.27 -30.38
CA PHE A 170 -24.07 -21.18 -29.89
C PHE A 170 -22.81 -20.38 -29.55
N VAL A 171 -22.24 -20.63 -28.37
CA VAL A 171 -20.93 -20.09 -27.98
C VAL A 171 -19.98 -21.27 -27.80
N THR A 172 -18.91 -21.28 -28.58
CA THR A 172 -18.02 -22.45 -28.75
C THR A 172 -16.55 -22.03 -28.85
N GLY A 173 -15.65 -23.00 -28.86
CA GLY A 173 -14.20 -22.79 -28.87
C GLY A 173 -13.65 -22.64 -27.45
N TYR A 174 -12.66 -21.75 -27.29
CA TYR A 174 -11.94 -21.58 -26.02
C TYR A 174 -12.62 -20.58 -25.09
N VAL A 175 -13.85 -20.91 -24.70
CA VAL A 175 -14.61 -20.23 -23.64
C VAL A 175 -14.68 -21.13 -22.40
N THR A 176 -14.98 -20.54 -21.24
CA THR A 176 -15.07 -21.28 -19.97
C THR A 176 -16.16 -22.37 -20.02
N ASN A 177 -17.35 -22.02 -20.51
CA ASN A 177 -18.49 -22.93 -20.63
C ASN A 177 -19.06 -22.87 -22.06
N PRO A 178 -18.64 -23.75 -22.97
CA PRO A 178 -19.25 -23.85 -24.30
C PRO A 178 -20.71 -24.33 -24.22
N GLY A 179 -21.61 -23.76 -25.03
CA GLY A 179 -23.02 -24.14 -24.99
C GLY A 179 -23.95 -23.30 -25.86
N LEU A 180 -25.24 -23.62 -25.79
CA LEU A 180 -26.31 -22.87 -26.45
C LEU A 180 -26.92 -21.87 -25.46
N TYR A 181 -26.89 -20.59 -25.81
CA TYR A 181 -27.33 -19.50 -24.93
C TYR A 181 -28.52 -18.75 -25.51
N GLY A 182 -29.55 -18.53 -24.69
CA GLY A 182 -30.69 -17.69 -25.03
C GLY A 182 -30.40 -16.21 -24.85
N GLY A 183 -30.98 -15.38 -25.72
CA GLY A 183 -30.93 -13.93 -25.64
C GLY A 183 -31.93 -13.29 -26.57
N VAL A 184 -31.76 -12.00 -26.84
CA VAL A 184 -32.52 -11.27 -27.87
C VAL A 184 -31.59 -10.88 -29.01
N ALA A 185 -32.15 -10.70 -30.21
CA ALA A 185 -31.36 -10.37 -31.41
C ALA A 185 -30.49 -9.10 -31.27
N SER A 186 -30.80 -8.21 -30.32
CA SER A 186 -30.04 -7.00 -30.01
C SER A 186 -28.93 -7.18 -28.96
N ASP A 187 -28.80 -8.35 -28.33
CA ASP A 187 -27.75 -8.63 -27.35
C ASP A 187 -26.36 -8.50 -27.99
N SER A 188 -25.38 -8.02 -27.22
CA SER A 188 -24.00 -7.88 -27.71
C SER A 188 -23.23 -9.21 -27.66
N LEU A 189 -22.13 -9.30 -28.43
CA LEU A 189 -21.17 -10.40 -28.32
C LEU A 189 -20.72 -10.59 -26.86
N LEU A 190 -20.41 -9.50 -26.16
CA LEU A 190 -19.95 -9.53 -24.78
C LEU A 190 -20.98 -10.15 -23.83
N SER A 191 -22.28 -9.91 -24.07
CA SER A 191 -23.37 -10.55 -23.31
C SER A 191 -23.32 -12.08 -23.45
N TYR A 192 -23.21 -12.59 -24.68
CA TYR A 192 -23.12 -14.03 -24.93
C TYR A 192 -21.82 -14.65 -24.38
N LEU A 193 -20.68 -13.97 -24.53
CA LEU A 193 -19.41 -14.43 -23.95
C LEU A 193 -19.47 -14.43 -22.42
N SER A 194 -20.10 -13.41 -21.80
CA SER A 194 -20.30 -13.35 -20.35
C SER A 194 -21.20 -14.48 -19.84
N LYS A 195 -22.32 -14.77 -20.53
CA LYS A 195 -23.18 -15.94 -20.24
C LYS A 195 -22.42 -17.27 -20.35
N ALA A 196 -21.42 -17.35 -21.23
CA ALA A 196 -20.51 -18.49 -21.35
C ALA A 196 -19.39 -18.54 -20.30
N GLY A 197 -19.38 -17.62 -19.32
CA GLY A 197 -18.33 -17.52 -18.30
C GLY A 197 -17.03 -16.86 -18.80
N GLY A 198 -17.08 -16.14 -19.91
CA GLY A 198 -15.96 -15.43 -20.52
C GLY A 198 -15.09 -16.29 -21.44
N VAL A 199 -14.08 -15.63 -22.02
CA VAL A 199 -13.00 -16.29 -22.77
C VAL A 199 -12.07 -16.99 -21.79
N ASP A 200 -11.68 -18.23 -22.09
CA ASP A 200 -10.72 -18.99 -21.27
C ASP A 200 -9.39 -18.22 -21.18
N THR A 201 -8.99 -17.87 -19.96
CA THR A 201 -7.86 -16.97 -19.73
C THR A 201 -6.49 -17.60 -19.93
N GLU A 202 -6.40 -18.89 -20.24
CA GLU A 202 -5.13 -19.57 -20.55
C GLU A 202 -5.07 -19.97 -22.03
N ARG A 203 -6.20 -20.36 -22.62
CA ARG A 203 -6.25 -21.00 -23.93
C ARG A 203 -6.98 -20.18 -24.99
N GLY A 204 -7.84 -19.24 -24.60
CA GLY A 204 -8.69 -18.49 -25.50
C GLY A 204 -8.06 -17.22 -26.06
N SER A 205 -8.43 -16.90 -27.29
CA SER A 205 -8.03 -15.67 -27.97
C SER A 205 -9.00 -14.52 -27.70
N TYR A 206 -8.46 -13.38 -27.32
CA TYR A 206 -9.17 -12.11 -27.20
C TYR A 206 -9.12 -11.31 -28.52
N VAL A 207 -8.20 -11.66 -29.42
CA VAL A 207 -8.00 -10.98 -30.70
C VAL A 207 -8.55 -11.75 -31.90
N ASP A 208 -8.90 -13.04 -31.77
CA ASP A 208 -9.53 -13.84 -32.84
C ASP A 208 -10.85 -14.48 -32.37
N ILE A 209 -11.94 -13.72 -32.51
CA ILE A 209 -13.30 -14.21 -32.28
C ILE A 209 -14.09 -14.10 -33.58
N VAL A 210 -14.77 -15.17 -33.96
CA VAL A 210 -15.51 -15.27 -35.22
C VAL A 210 -16.99 -15.49 -34.95
N VAL A 211 -17.85 -14.70 -35.59
CA VAL A 211 -19.30 -14.95 -35.64
C VAL A 211 -19.64 -15.58 -36.97
N LYS A 212 -20.26 -16.75 -36.93
CA LYS A 212 -20.70 -17.53 -38.09
C LYS A 212 -22.22 -17.68 -38.09
N HIS A 213 -22.81 -17.75 -39.27
CA HIS A 213 -24.18 -18.22 -39.45
C HIS A 213 -24.11 -19.41 -40.40
N ASN A 214 -24.42 -20.60 -39.89
CA ASN A 214 -24.05 -21.86 -40.54
C ASN A 214 -22.53 -21.85 -40.88
N ASP A 215 -22.14 -22.16 -42.11
CA ASP A 215 -20.73 -22.19 -42.55
C ASP A 215 -20.17 -20.83 -43.00
N ARG A 216 -20.97 -19.76 -42.98
CA ARG A 216 -20.55 -18.44 -43.46
C ARG A 216 -20.08 -17.55 -42.32
N VAL A 217 -18.85 -17.05 -42.42
CA VAL A 217 -18.32 -16.03 -41.51
C VAL A 217 -19.04 -14.70 -41.76
N ARG A 218 -19.71 -14.18 -40.73
CA ARG A 218 -20.38 -12.86 -40.75
C ARG A 218 -19.44 -11.76 -40.30
N SER A 219 -18.68 -11.99 -39.24
CA SER A 219 -17.75 -11.00 -38.68
C SER A 219 -16.57 -11.63 -37.96
N ARG A 220 -15.44 -10.92 -37.96
CA ARG A 220 -14.28 -11.18 -37.09
C ARG A 220 -14.16 -10.03 -36.11
N ILE A 221 -13.88 -10.35 -34.85
CA ILE A 221 -13.93 -9.42 -33.74
C ILE A 221 -12.62 -9.51 -32.97
N ASN A 222 -12.07 -8.33 -32.66
CA ASN A 222 -10.91 -8.14 -31.79
C ASN A 222 -11.38 -7.38 -30.55
N LEU A 223 -11.32 -8.00 -29.37
CA LEU A 223 -11.76 -7.35 -28.14
C LEU A 223 -10.86 -6.18 -27.73
N TYR A 224 -9.64 -6.10 -28.26
CA TYR A 224 -8.75 -4.97 -27.97
C TYR A 224 -9.25 -3.68 -28.61
N ASP A 225 -9.93 -3.75 -29.76
CA ASP A 225 -10.54 -2.58 -30.40
C ASP A 225 -11.56 -1.92 -29.45
N PHE A 226 -12.32 -2.75 -28.72
CA PHE A 226 -13.25 -2.28 -27.69
C PHE A 226 -12.53 -1.78 -26.43
N LEU A 227 -11.60 -2.57 -25.89
CA LEU A 227 -10.91 -2.24 -24.65
C LEU A 227 -10.06 -0.96 -24.73
N LEU A 228 -9.48 -0.69 -25.90
CA LEU A 228 -8.57 0.42 -26.10
C LEU A 228 -9.26 1.63 -26.76
N ASN A 229 -10.21 1.40 -27.66
CA ASN A 229 -10.84 2.47 -28.46
C ASN A 229 -12.36 2.58 -28.28
N GLY A 230 -12.99 1.69 -27.50
CA GLY A 230 -14.44 1.68 -27.29
C GLY A 230 -15.26 1.19 -28.50
N ASP A 231 -14.62 0.68 -29.55
CA ASP A 231 -15.30 0.17 -30.74
C ASP A 231 -15.66 -1.31 -30.57
N LEU A 232 -16.91 -1.58 -30.20
CA LEU A 232 -17.50 -2.89 -30.33
C LEU A 232 -18.44 -2.87 -31.54
N ARG A 233 -18.06 -3.50 -32.64
CA ARG A 233 -18.94 -3.66 -33.80
C ARG A 233 -20.17 -4.46 -33.40
N LEU A 234 -21.29 -3.76 -33.17
CA LEU A 234 -22.54 -4.37 -32.72
C LEU A 234 -23.15 -5.20 -33.85
N SER A 235 -23.18 -6.52 -33.68
CA SER A 235 -23.83 -7.45 -34.59
C SER A 235 -25.23 -7.80 -34.10
N GLN A 236 -26.21 -7.80 -35.00
CA GLN A 236 -27.52 -8.39 -34.73
C GLN A 236 -27.41 -9.91 -34.90
N PHE A 237 -27.73 -10.63 -33.84
CA PHE A 237 -27.72 -12.09 -33.83
C PHE A 237 -29.03 -12.65 -34.36
N SER A 238 -28.94 -13.82 -34.97
CA SER A 238 -30.07 -14.60 -35.47
C SER A 238 -29.99 -16.02 -34.92
N ASP A 239 -31.13 -16.72 -34.90
CA ASP A 239 -31.16 -18.11 -34.47
C ASP A 239 -30.23 -18.96 -35.35
N GLY A 240 -29.40 -19.79 -34.70
CA GLY A 240 -28.37 -20.60 -35.38
C GLY A 240 -27.04 -19.87 -35.62
N ASP A 241 -26.89 -18.62 -35.20
CA ASP A 241 -25.57 -17.99 -35.14
C ASP A 241 -24.66 -18.73 -34.15
N THR A 242 -23.37 -18.83 -34.51
CA THR A 242 -22.33 -19.43 -33.68
C THR A 242 -21.20 -18.43 -33.47
N ILE A 243 -20.92 -18.12 -32.20
CA ILE A 243 -19.73 -17.42 -31.75
C ILE A 243 -18.64 -18.47 -31.50
N VAL A 244 -17.51 -18.32 -32.17
CA VAL A 244 -16.35 -19.22 -32.05
C VAL A 244 -15.17 -18.40 -31.55
N VAL A 245 -14.69 -18.72 -30.35
CA VAL A 245 -13.46 -18.16 -29.79
C VAL A 245 -12.28 -19.03 -30.23
N GLY A 246 -11.34 -18.43 -30.96
CA GLY A 246 -10.15 -19.13 -31.45
C GLY A 246 -9.16 -19.49 -30.34
N PRO A 247 -8.18 -20.37 -30.62
CA PRO A 247 -7.07 -20.61 -29.71
C PRO A 247 -6.23 -19.34 -29.58
N ARG A 248 -5.68 -19.13 -28.39
CA ARG A 248 -4.66 -18.11 -28.14
C ARG A 248 -3.53 -18.22 -29.16
N GLN A 249 -3.16 -17.07 -29.70
CA GLN A 249 -2.04 -16.94 -30.63
C GLN A 249 -0.76 -16.64 -29.83
N HIS A 250 -0.12 -15.49 -30.05
CA HIS A 250 1.13 -15.11 -29.40
C HIS A 250 0.90 -14.16 -28.25
N THR A 251 1.75 -14.22 -27.22
CA THR A 251 1.62 -13.37 -26.04
C THR A 251 2.92 -12.72 -25.63
N PHE A 252 2.84 -11.56 -24.99
CA PHE A 252 3.97 -10.98 -24.26
C PHE A 252 3.47 -10.41 -22.93
N SER A 253 4.32 -10.44 -21.92
CA SER A 253 3.99 -9.90 -20.59
C SER A 253 4.56 -8.51 -20.40
N VAL A 254 3.81 -7.62 -19.77
CA VAL A 254 4.29 -6.27 -19.40
C VAL A 254 4.21 -6.05 -17.90
N GLU A 255 5.29 -5.48 -17.35
CA GLU A 255 5.43 -5.14 -15.94
C GLU A 255 6.18 -3.82 -15.71
N GLY A 256 6.12 -3.33 -14.47
CA GLY A 256 6.89 -2.17 -14.01
C GLY A 256 6.11 -0.86 -14.09
N ASP A 257 6.77 0.20 -14.55
CA ASP A 257 6.24 1.57 -14.59
C ASP A 257 5.25 1.80 -15.75
N VAL A 258 4.17 1.02 -15.78
CA VAL A 258 3.08 1.06 -16.76
C VAL A 258 1.72 1.16 -16.07
N PHE A 259 0.72 1.69 -16.76
CA PHE A 259 -0.66 1.66 -16.27
C PHE A 259 -1.32 0.30 -16.51
N ASN A 260 -1.06 -0.31 -17.66
CA ASN A 260 -1.65 -1.59 -18.06
C ASN A 260 -0.60 -2.71 -17.93
N SER A 261 -0.42 -3.20 -16.69
CA SER A 261 0.53 -4.27 -16.35
C SER A 261 -0.08 -5.66 -16.57
N TYR A 262 -0.30 -6.03 -17.83
CA TYR A 262 -0.97 -7.27 -18.23
C TYR A 262 -0.11 -8.13 -19.17
N ASP A 263 -0.59 -9.34 -19.41
CA ASP A 263 -0.19 -10.18 -20.54
C ASP A 263 -1.08 -9.81 -21.72
N PHE A 264 -0.46 -9.47 -22.85
CA PHE A 264 -1.17 -9.07 -24.06
C PHE A 264 -1.02 -10.14 -25.14
N GLU A 265 -2.07 -10.32 -25.92
CA GLU A 265 -2.11 -11.19 -27.08
C GLU A 265 -1.95 -10.39 -28.37
N PHE A 266 -1.27 -10.97 -29.36
CA PHE A 266 -1.13 -10.41 -30.69
C PHE A 266 -1.18 -11.52 -31.75
N ARG A 267 -1.57 -11.16 -32.97
CA ARG A 267 -1.90 -12.12 -34.05
C ARG A 267 -0.67 -12.62 -34.80
N ASP A 268 0.26 -11.73 -35.10
CA ASP A 268 1.45 -12.06 -35.89
C ASP A 268 2.56 -12.64 -35.01
N SER A 269 3.58 -13.27 -35.58
CA SER A 269 4.69 -13.84 -34.80
C SER A 269 5.57 -12.80 -34.08
N THR A 270 5.43 -11.52 -34.46
CA THR A 270 6.11 -10.40 -33.80
C THR A 270 5.20 -9.18 -33.70
N ILE A 271 5.39 -8.36 -32.67
CA ILE A 271 4.72 -7.06 -32.51
C ILE A 271 5.76 -5.94 -32.30
N PRO A 272 5.63 -4.77 -32.94
CA PRO A 272 6.50 -3.63 -32.67
C PRO A 272 6.41 -3.19 -31.20
N VAL A 273 7.56 -2.89 -30.59
CA VAL A 273 7.60 -2.43 -29.19
C VAL A 273 6.81 -1.14 -29.02
N SER A 274 6.80 -0.25 -30.02
CA SER A 274 5.98 0.97 -30.00
C SER A 274 4.48 0.70 -29.85
N GLU A 275 3.99 -0.36 -30.50
CA GLU A 275 2.59 -0.77 -30.40
C GLU A 275 2.30 -1.41 -29.05
N ALA A 276 3.17 -2.32 -28.60
CA ALA A 276 3.10 -2.92 -27.27
C ALA A 276 3.07 -1.85 -26.15
N LEU A 277 3.90 -0.80 -26.27
CA LEU A 277 3.91 0.33 -25.34
C LEU A 277 2.62 1.17 -25.42
N SER A 278 1.98 1.27 -26.58
CA SER A 278 0.68 1.96 -26.71
C SER A 278 -0.42 1.25 -25.92
N TRP A 279 -0.36 -0.08 -25.84
CA TRP A 279 -1.28 -0.90 -25.04
C TRP A 279 -0.91 -0.85 -23.55
N ALA A 280 0.37 -0.96 -23.23
CA ALA A 280 0.87 -0.94 -21.85
C ALA A 280 0.71 0.42 -21.15
N ARG A 281 0.78 1.53 -21.91
CA ARG A 281 0.73 2.91 -21.41
C ARG A 281 1.77 3.17 -20.30
N PRO A 282 3.06 3.41 -20.63
CA PRO A 282 4.08 3.79 -19.65
C PRO A 282 3.67 4.99 -18.79
N LYS A 283 3.99 4.96 -17.50
CA LYS A 283 3.71 6.05 -16.57
C LYS A 283 4.58 7.28 -16.88
N PRO A 284 4.11 8.51 -16.57
CA PRO A 284 4.94 9.70 -16.65
C PRO A 284 6.16 9.56 -15.73
N GLY A 285 7.34 9.31 -16.31
CA GLY A 285 8.58 9.12 -15.58
C GLY A 285 9.40 7.89 -15.97
N ALA A 286 8.78 6.93 -16.66
CA ALA A 286 9.46 5.79 -17.24
C ALA A 286 10.55 6.25 -18.25
N THR A 287 11.76 5.73 -18.11
CA THR A 287 12.91 6.12 -18.95
C THR A 287 13.48 4.96 -19.75
N HIS A 288 13.33 3.74 -19.26
CA HIS A 288 13.95 2.55 -19.84
C HIS A 288 12.96 1.39 -19.98
N MET A 289 13.35 0.47 -20.86
CA MET A 289 12.68 -0.80 -21.07
C MET A 289 13.71 -1.93 -21.05
N THR A 290 13.31 -3.05 -20.48
CA THR A 290 14.05 -4.31 -20.51
C THR A 290 13.22 -5.32 -21.28
N ILE A 291 13.79 -5.93 -22.32
CA ILE A 291 13.17 -7.04 -23.04
C ILE A 291 13.87 -8.31 -22.59
N ILE A 292 13.12 -9.21 -21.95
CA ILE A 292 13.57 -10.54 -21.59
C ILE A 292 13.01 -11.51 -22.61
N ARG A 293 13.90 -12.05 -23.45
CA ARG A 293 13.59 -13.07 -24.44
C ARG A 293 13.42 -14.42 -23.76
N GLN A 294 12.28 -15.06 -23.96
CA GLN A 294 11.98 -16.38 -23.37
C GLN A 294 11.99 -17.52 -24.39
N GLN A 295 12.18 -17.22 -25.68
CA GLN A 295 12.29 -18.23 -26.72
C GLN A 295 13.68 -18.88 -26.76
N GLY A 296 13.72 -20.19 -27.00
CA GLY A 296 14.96 -20.97 -27.12
C GLY A 296 15.58 -21.38 -25.77
N SER A 297 16.78 -21.95 -25.80
CA SER A 297 17.43 -22.51 -24.60
C SER A 297 18.18 -21.48 -23.75
N MET A 298 18.34 -20.25 -24.25
CA MET A 298 19.09 -19.18 -23.56
C MET A 298 18.16 -18.00 -23.25
N LYS A 299 18.04 -17.69 -21.95
CA LYS A 299 17.37 -16.46 -21.50
C LYS A 299 18.29 -15.27 -21.76
N ARG A 300 17.86 -14.35 -22.64
CA ARG A 300 18.59 -13.12 -22.98
C ARG A 300 17.81 -11.91 -22.47
N SER A 301 18.51 -11.00 -21.80
CA SER A 301 17.95 -9.74 -21.29
C SER A 301 18.61 -8.58 -22.03
N GLU A 302 17.80 -7.68 -22.55
CA GLU A 302 18.25 -6.52 -23.32
C GLU A 302 17.72 -5.25 -22.65
N TYR A 303 18.61 -4.31 -22.32
CA TYR A 303 18.27 -3.06 -21.63
C TYR A 303 18.45 -1.87 -22.56
N TYR A 304 17.40 -1.06 -22.69
CA TYR A 304 17.36 0.04 -23.66
C TYR A 304 16.63 1.26 -23.11
N PRO A 305 17.02 2.49 -23.50
CA PRO A 305 16.20 3.67 -23.30
C PRO A 305 14.86 3.51 -24.02
N LEU A 306 13.77 3.99 -23.42
CA LEU A 306 12.42 3.88 -23.96
C LEU A 306 12.29 4.61 -25.32
N SER A 307 13.08 5.67 -25.53
CA SER A 307 13.18 6.40 -26.80
C SER A 307 13.67 5.54 -27.97
N SER A 308 14.33 4.42 -27.70
CA SER A 308 14.81 3.48 -28.73
C SER A 308 13.81 2.35 -29.04
N ALA A 309 12.55 2.50 -28.64
CA ALA A 309 11.47 1.58 -29.00
C ALA A 309 11.22 1.45 -30.51
N PRO A 310 11.29 2.52 -31.33
CA PRO A 310 11.12 2.39 -32.78
C PRO A 310 12.15 1.42 -33.39
N GLY A 311 11.67 0.52 -34.26
CA GLY A 311 12.52 -0.48 -34.94
C GLY A 311 12.81 -1.75 -34.13
N ARG A 312 12.26 -1.88 -32.91
CA ARG A 312 12.33 -3.10 -32.10
C ARG A 312 11.00 -3.83 -32.11
N SER A 313 11.05 -5.15 -32.02
CA SER A 313 9.87 -6.00 -31.92
C SER A 313 9.98 -6.99 -30.77
N LEU A 314 8.83 -7.36 -30.22
CA LEU A 314 8.66 -8.47 -29.30
C LEU A 314 8.24 -9.72 -30.07
N GLN A 315 8.56 -10.86 -29.49
CA GLN A 315 8.21 -12.20 -29.94
C GLN A 315 7.32 -12.87 -28.91
N ASP A 316 6.72 -13.99 -29.29
CA ASP A 316 5.89 -14.79 -28.40
C ASP A 316 6.65 -15.26 -27.14
N GLY A 317 6.05 -15.08 -25.98
CA GLY A 317 6.61 -15.35 -24.66
C GLY A 317 7.53 -14.26 -24.11
N ASP A 318 7.82 -13.19 -24.85
CA ASP A 318 8.70 -12.14 -24.33
C ASP A 318 8.11 -11.44 -23.10
N LYS A 319 8.99 -10.94 -22.25
CA LYS A 319 8.64 -10.10 -21.11
C LYS A 319 9.24 -8.71 -21.27
N LEU A 320 8.39 -7.69 -21.24
CA LEU A 320 8.74 -6.29 -21.29
C LEU A 320 8.61 -5.66 -19.90
N ILE A 321 9.73 -5.22 -19.33
CA ILE A 321 9.74 -4.52 -18.04
C ILE A 321 10.06 -3.06 -18.29
N ILE A 322 9.20 -2.15 -17.82
CA ILE A 322 9.41 -0.72 -17.91
C ILE A 322 9.92 -0.20 -16.57
N SER A 323 10.95 0.63 -16.59
CA SER A 323 11.57 1.18 -15.40
C SER A 323 11.88 2.67 -15.53
N SER A 324 11.90 3.34 -14.38
CA SER A 324 12.38 4.71 -14.21
C SER A 324 13.81 4.68 -13.67
N ASP A 325 14.78 4.60 -14.56
CA ASP A 325 16.19 4.83 -14.21
C ASP A 325 16.44 6.33 -14.21
N ARG A 326 16.58 6.89 -13.00
CA ARG A 326 16.79 8.31 -12.76
C ARG A 326 17.94 8.47 -11.78
N TYR A 327 18.93 9.24 -12.17
CA TYR A 327 19.98 9.71 -11.27
C TYR A 327 19.58 11.07 -10.69
N ALA A 328 19.95 11.34 -9.45
CA ALA A 328 19.78 12.66 -8.86
C ALA A 328 20.64 13.66 -9.64
N GLY A 329 20.01 14.55 -10.40
CA GLY A 329 20.74 15.64 -11.09
C GLY A 329 21.10 16.79 -10.15
N THR A 330 20.30 16.94 -9.08
CA THR A 330 20.46 17.98 -8.07
C THR A 330 20.26 17.40 -6.69
N ILE A 331 20.86 18.05 -5.70
CA ILE A 331 20.64 17.82 -4.28
C ILE A 331 19.99 19.07 -3.67
N GLN A 332 19.16 18.87 -2.66
CA GLN A 332 18.62 19.93 -1.84
C GLN A 332 19.25 19.89 -0.46
N VAL A 333 19.86 21.00 -0.06
CA VAL A 333 20.47 21.17 1.26
C VAL A 333 19.66 22.20 2.04
N ARG A 334 19.36 21.90 3.31
CA ARG A 334 18.63 22.81 4.19
C ARG A 334 19.60 23.60 5.06
N ILE A 335 19.35 24.89 5.23
CA ILE A 335 20.11 25.76 6.12
C ILE A 335 19.20 26.15 7.28
N GLU A 336 19.70 25.97 8.50
CA GLU A 336 19.01 26.27 9.76
C GLU A 336 19.85 27.19 10.64
N GLY A 337 19.23 27.77 11.66
CA GLY A 337 19.89 28.62 12.66
C GLY A 337 20.01 30.09 12.25
N ALA A 338 21.05 30.76 12.78
CA ALA A 338 21.28 32.19 12.58
C ALA A 338 21.77 32.47 11.17
N HIS A 339 20.85 32.89 10.31
CA HIS A 339 21.12 33.41 8.97
C HIS A 339 19.95 34.30 8.50
N SER A 340 20.13 34.99 7.37
CA SER A 340 19.12 35.86 6.76
C SER A 340 18.87 35.47 5.29
N GLY A 341 19.13 34.21 4.95
CA GLY A 341 19.03 33.68 3.59
C GLY A 341 17.86 32.72 3.37
N GLU A 342 17.89 32.07 2.22
CA GLU A 342 16.97 30.98 1.92
C GLU A 342 17.28 29.76 2.80
N HIS A 343 16.23 29.13 3.32
CA HIS A 343 16.37 27.96 4.18
C HIS A 343 16.65 26.67 3.38
N ALA A 344 16.51 26.70 2.05
CA ALA A 344 16.82 25.58 1.19
C ALA A 344 17.60 26.04 -0.05
N VAL A 345 18.67 25.33 -0.37
CA VAL A 345 19.53 25.59 -1.51
C VAL A 345 19.60 24.36 -2.39
N VAL A 346 19.29 24.53 -3.67
CA VAL A 346 19.43 23.48 -4.69
C VAL A 346 20.81 23.59 -5.33
N LEU A 347 21.55 22.47 -5.33
CA LEU A 347 22.90 22.36 -5.85
C LEU A 347 22.98 21.20 -6.85
N PRO A 348 23.94 21.18 -7.79
CA PRO A 348 24.17 20.01 -8.63
C PRO A 348 24.61 18.82 -7.77
N TYR A 349 24.28 17.60 -8.20
CA TYR A 349 24.78 16.40 -7.54
C TYR A 349 26.32 16.36 -7.54
N GLY A 350 26.91 16.03 -6.38
CA GLY A 350 28.36 16.09 -6.17
C GLY A 350 28.89 17.47 -5.76
N ALA A 351 28.03 18.45 -5.50
CA ALA A 351 28.43 19.73 -4.95
C ALA A 351 29.11 19.59 -3.58
N THR A 352 30.01 20.53 -3.28
CA THR A 352 30.75 20.59 -2.00
C THR A 352 30.30 21.77 -1.15
N MET A 353 30.67 21.74 0.13
CA MET A 353 30.46 22.84 1.05
C MET A 353 31.03 24.17 0.54
N SER A 354 32.18 24.14 -0.16
CA SER A 354 32.77 25.33 -0.77
C SER A 354 31.83 26.04 -1.77
N GLN A 355 30.95 25.29 -2.44
CA GLN A 355 29.93 25.84 -3.35
C GLN A 355 28.69 26.35 -2.59
N LEU A 356 28.43 25.83 -1.39
CA LEU A 356 27.31 26.24 -0.55
C LEU A 356 27.62 27.49 0.27
N LEU A 357 28.79 27.57 0.92
CA LEU A 357 29.15 28.67 1.83
C LEU A 357 28.91 30.07 1.26
N PRO A 358 29.26 30.38 -0.01
CA PRO A 358 29.01 31.71 -0.59
C PRO A 358 27.53 32.03 -0.79
N LYS A 359 26.66 31.02 -0.83
CA LYS A 359 25.20 31.17 -0.96
C LYS A 359 24.52 31.42 0.39
N ILE A 360 25.23 31.19 1.51
CA ILE A 360 24.72 31.43 2.86
C ILE A 360 24.78 32.93 3.15
N ARG A 361 23.62 33.53 3.45
CA ARG A 361 23.55 34.93 3.90
C ARG A 361 23.65 35.00 5.43
N THR A 362 24.84 35.30 5.93
CA THR A 362 25.09 35.47 7.37
C THR A 362 24.52 36.79 7.89
N ASN A 363 24.32 36.86 9.21
CA ASN A 363 23.93 38.07 9.95
C ASN A 363 24.83 38.27 11.17
N SER A 364 24.58 39.30 11.98
CA SER A 364 25.43 39.64 13.14
C SER A 364 25.52 38.53 14.20
N MET A 365 24.49 37.70 14.30
CA MET A 365 24.39 36.59 15.25
C MET A 365 24.92 35.25 14.70
N SER A 366 25.18 35.14 13.40
CA SER A 366 25.73 33.92 12.78
C SER A 366 27.14 33.60 13.29
N GLN A 367 27.34 32.37 13.76
CA GLN A 367 28.67 31.85 14.10
C GLN A 367 29.18 30.88 13.03
N ILE A 368 29.84 31.42 12.01
CA ILE A 368 30.25 30.66 10.81
C ILE A 368 31.36 29.63 11.09
N ASN A 369 32.23 29.89 12.07
CA ASN A 369 33.32 28.97 12.42
C ASN A 369 32.82 27.72 13.19
N ALA A 370 31.54 27.69 13.57
CA ALA A 370 30.92 26.60 14.30
C ALA A 370 29.76 25.96 13.52
N ILE A 371 29.80 26.00 12.19
CA ILE A 371 28.80 25.31 11.36
C ILE A 371 28.74 23.83 11.72
N GLN A 372 27.52 23.32 11.85
CA GLN A 372 27.25 21.90 12.08
C GLN A 372 26.59 21.31 10.83
N LEU A 373 27.08 20.15 10.39
CA LEU A 373 26.46 19.36 9.32
C LEU A 373 25.76 18.15 9.94
N TYR A 374 24.46 18.04 9.71
CA TYR A 374 23.65 16.87 10.08
C TYR A 374 23.27 16.09 8.83
N ARG A 375 23.57 14.79 8.87
CA ARG A 375 23.43 13.90 7.73
C ARG A 375 22.73 12.61 8.09
N ARG A 376 21.71 12.26 7.31
CA ARG A 376 20.88 11.07 7.55
C ARG A 376 21.69 9.76 7.43
N SER A 377 22.54 9.63 6.41
CA SER A 377 23.37 8.42 6.22
C SER A 377 24.31 8.18 7.40
N VAL A 378 24.86 9.25 7.98
CA VAL A 378 25.71 9.20 9.17
C VAL A 378 24.89 8.84 10.41
N ALA A 379 23.68 9.39 10.58
CA ALA A 379 22.79 9.01 11.68
C ALA A 379 22.45 7.51 11.67
N ILE A 380 22.14 6.95 10.49
CA ILE A 380 21.87 5.52 10.30
C ILE A 380 23.10 4.70 10.72
N ARG A 381 24.28 5.07 10.22
CA ARG A 381 25.52 4.35 10.54
C ARG A 381 25.90 4.44 12.02
N GLN A 382 25.71 5.60 12.64
CA GLN A 382 25.91 5.78 14.09
C GLN A 382 24.94 4.89 14.88
N LYS A 383 23.69 4.76 14.42
CA LYS A 383 22.69 3.90 15.06
C LYS A 383 23.05 2.41 14.96
N GLU A 384 23.45 1.95 13.78
CA GLU A 384 23.92 0.57 13.57
C GLU A 384 25.12 0.23 14.48
N MET A 385 26.09 1.14 14.56
CA MET A 385 27.26 0.98 15.44
C MET A 385 26.86 0.93 16.92
N LEU A 386 25.96 1.83 17.34
CA LEU A 386 25.42 1.83 18.71
C LEU A 386 24.72 0.50 19.02
N ASP A 387 23.83 0.03 18.14
CA ASP A 387 23.07 -1.21 18.35
C ASP A 387 23.99 -2.45 18.42
N LEU A 388 25.06 -2.48 17.63
CA LEU A 388 26.09 -3.52 17.71
C LEU A 388 26.86 -3.47 19.05
N THR A 389 27.24 -2.28 19.51
CA THR A 389 27.93 -2.14 20.82
C THR A 389 27.02 -2.52 21.99
N LEU A 390 25.74 -2.18 21.91
CA LEU A 390 24.72 -2.56 22.89
C LEU A 390 24.52 -4.08 22.93
N GLN A 391 24.48 -4.74 21.78
CA GLN A 391 24.41 -6.21 21.71
C GLN A 391 25.64 -6.85 22.36
N LYS A 392 26.85 -6.37 22.04
CA LYS A 392 28.08 -6.90 22.66
C LYS A 392 28.10 -6.72 24.18
N LEU A 393 27.57 -5.60 24.69
CA LEU A 393 27.44 -5.37 26.13
C LEU A 393 26.46 -6.37 26.77
N GLU A 394 25.33 -6.63 26.11
CA GLU A 394 24.33 -7.60 26.57
C GLU A 394 24.91 -9.03 26.60
N GLU A 395 25.61 -9.45 25.54
CA GLU A 395 26.31 -10.75 25.48
C GLU A 395 27.38 -10.88 26.57
N ALA A 396 28.20 -9.84 26.78
CA ALA A 396 29.24 -9.82 27.83
C ALA A 396 28.65 -9.91 29.24
N SER A 397 27.43 -9.38 29.45
CA SER A 397 26.74 -9.50 30.72
C SER A 397 26.20 -10.92 31.00
N LEU A 398 25.96 -11.72 29.95
CA LEU A 398 25.37 -13.06 30.05
C LEU A 398 26.42 -14.19 30.01
N SER A 399 27.63 -13.93 29.52
CA SER A 399 28.67 -14.94 29.29
C SER A 399 29.56 -15.26 30.50
N ALA A 400 29.46 -14.50 31.60
CA ALA A 400 30.29 -14.69 32.78
C ALA A 400 29.95 -15.98 33.56
N GLN A 401 30.92 -16.89 33.73
CA GLN A 401 30.76 -18.13 34.50
C GLN A 401 30.55 -17.86 36.00
N SER A 402 29.68 -18.63 36.66
CA SER A 402 29.39 -18.53 38.09
C SER A 402 29.87 -19.75 38.86
N SER A 403 30.63 -19.53 39.94
CA SER A 403 31.16 -20.61 40.78
C SER A 403 30.31 -20.91 42.02
N THR A 404 29.48 -19.95 42.46
CA THR A 404 28.59 -20.10 43.63
C THR A 404 27.18 -19.58 43.36
N GLN A 405 26.19 -20.06 44.15
CA GLN A 405 24.78 -19.69 44.01
C GLN A 405 24.51 -18.21 44.33
N GLU A 406 25.18 -17.65 45.33
CA GLU A 406 25.08 -16.22 45.69
C GLU A 406 25.64 -15.31 44.59
N GLU A 407 26.75 -15.71 43.97
CA GLU A 407 27.34 -15.00 42.84
C GLU A 407 26.43 -15.04 41.60
N GLY A 408 25.70 -16.14 41.40
CA GLY A 408 24.68 -16.25 40.35
C GLY A 408 23.50 -15.29 40.53
N ARG A 409 23.01 -15.09 41.77
CA ARG A 409 21.91 -14.14 42.06
C ARG A 409 22.34 -12.69 41.82
N LEU A 410 23.53 -12.31 42.25
CA LEU A 410 24.08 -10.97 42.02
C LEU A 410 24.29 -10.69 40.52
N ARG A 411 24.77 -11.68 39.76
CA ARG A 411 24.90 -11.56 38.30
C ARG A 411 23.57 -11.41 37.58
N ALA A 412 22.53 -12.15 38.00
CA ALA A 412 21.19 -11.99 37.44
C ALA A 412 20.65 -10.56 37.65
N GLN A 413 20.88 -9.99 38.84
CA GLN A 413 20.51 -8.60 39.14
C GLN A 413 21.31 -7.60 38.29
N GLU A 414 22.60 -7.84 38.10
CA GLU A 414 23.46 -7.02 37.24
C GLU A 414 23.03 -7.09 35.77
N ALA A 415 22.78 -8.28 35.23
CA ALA A 415 22.29 -8.47 33.87
C ALA A 415 20.94 -7.77 33.65
N GLN A 416 20.07 -7.73 34.66
CA GLN A 416 18.82 -6.99 34.59
C GLN A 416 19.02 -5.46 34.56
N LEU A 417 20.03 -4.93 35.27
CA LEU A 417 20.40 -3.51 35.18
C LEU A 417 20.97 -3.17 33.80
N VAL A 418 21.87 -4.03 33.29
CA VAL A 418 22.43 -3.88 31.94
C VAL A 418 21.33 -3.94 30.88
N SER A 419 20.39 -4.88 30.97
CA SER A 419 19.26 -4.98 30.04
C SER A 419 18.38 -3.72 30.07
N ARG A 420 18.11 -3.14 31.26
CA ARG A 420 17.39 -1.86 31.37
C ARG A 420 18.16 -0.72 30.72
N PHE A 421 19.46 -0.63 30.95
CA PHE A 421 20.32 0.35 30.28
C PHE A 421 20.28 0.18 28.76
N VAL A 422 20.44 -1.05 28.27
CA VAL A 422 20.42 -1.37 26.84
C VAL A 422 19.10 -0.96 26.21
N ASN A 423 17.97 -1.31 26.84
CA ASN A 423 16.64 -0.95 26.35
C ASN A 423 16.44 0.57 26.28
N LYS A 424 16.93 1.33 27.27
CA LYS A 424 16.89 2.79 27.26
C LYS A 424 17.82 3.39 26.20
N ALA A 425 19.02 2.85 26.05
CA ALA A 425 20.00 3.31 25.08
C ALA A 425 19.60 3.01 23.62
N ARG A 426 18.93 1.88 23.37
CA ARG A 426 18.38 1.53 22.04
C ARG A 426 17.33 2.53 21.55
N GLN A 427 16.68 3.28 22.43
CA GLN A 427 15.69 4.29 22.05
C GLN A 427 16.33 5.61 21.59
N VAL A 428 17.62 5.83 21.85
CA VAL A 428 18.30 7.06 21.44
C VAL A 428 18.51 7.08 19.93
N VAL A 429 18.14 8.20 19.30
CA VAL A 429 18.32 8.45 17.87
C VAL A 429 19.52 9.41 17.69
N PRO A 430 20.62 8.96 17.07
CA PRO A 430 21.74 9.83 16.74
C PRO A 430 21.33 10.96 15.79
N LYS A 431 21.94 12.13 15.93
CA LYS A 431 21.65 13.31 15.08
C LYS A 431 22.32 13.23 13.70
N GLY A 432 23.31 12.35 13.54
CA GLY A 432 24.10 12.28 12.30
C GLY A 432 25.04 13.46 12.12
N GLU A 433 25.53 14.04 13.22
CA GLU A 433 26.47 15.16 13.20
C GLU A 433 27.80 14.74 12.59
N VAL A 434 28.27 15.50 11.60
CA VAL A 434 29.57 15.35 10.95
C VAL A 434 30.46 16.47 11.46
N VAL A 435 31.59 16.12 12.08
CA VAL A 435 32.53 17.10 12.63
C VAL A 435 33.26 17.80 11.48
N LEU A 436 33.10 19.11 11.42
CA LEU A 436 33.74 19.99 10.45
C LEU A 436 34.88 20.76 11.12
N ASN A 437 36.05 20.76 10.51
CA ASN A 437 37.19 21.57 10.92
C ASN A 437 37.61 22.51 9.78
N GLU A 438 38.44 23.50 10.05
CA GLU A 438 38.83 24.51 9.06
C GLU A 438 39.49 23.89 7.80
N ASP A 439 40.21 22.78 7.98
CA ASP A 439 40.91 22.08 6.90
C ASP A 439 39.96 21.30 5.98
N ASN A 440 38.93 20.67 6.54
CA ASN A 440 38.03 19.78 5.80
C ASN A 440 36.76 20.48 5.33
N LEU A 441 36.38 21.62 5.95
CA LEU A 441 35.09 22.27 5.74
C LEU A 441 34.78 22.43 4.26
N ASN A 442 35.71 22.98 3.47
CA ASN A 442 35.50 23.27 2.05
C ASN A 442 35.43 22.01 1.16
N GLN A 443 36.03 20.90 1.58
CA GLN A 443 36.17 19.68 0.78
C GLN A 443 35.00 18.70 0.99
N VAL A 444 34.17 18.90 2.02
CA VAL A 444 33.05 18.02 2.30
C VAL A 444 32.06 18.03 1.14
N ILE A 445 31.84 16.85 0.55
CA ILE A 445 30.79 16.61 -0.45
C ILE A 445 29.44 16.55 0.26
N LEU A 446 28.46 17.25 -0.30
CA LEU A 446 27.11 17.34 0.24
C LEU A 446 26.23 16.21 -0.30
N GLU A 447 25.34 15.71 0.54
CA GLU A 447 24.33 14.72 0.21
C GLU A 447 22.93 15.37 0.13
N ASP A 448 22.02 14.73 -0.61
CA ASP A 448 20.63 15.18 -0.66
C ASP A 448 19.99 15.08 0.73
N GLY A 449 19.36 16.17 1.17
CA GLY A 449 18.77 16.28 2.50
C GLY A 449 19.76 16.57 3.62
N ASP A 450 21.03 16.89 3.33
CA ASP A 450 21.95 17.44 4.34
C ASP A 450 21.35 18.69 4.99
N VAL A 451 21.53 18.84 6.30
CA VAL A 451 21.09 20.00 7.07
C VAL A 451 22.31 20.71 7.64
N ILE A 452 22.48 21.97 7.26
CA ILE A 452 23.55 22.85 7.72
C ILE A 452 22.97 23.77 8.79
N ASN A 453 23.34 23.53 10.04
CA ASN A 453 22.94 24.40 11.13
C ASN A 453 24.04 25.43 11.40
N ILE A 454 23.67 26.71 11.39
CA ILE A 454 24.54 27.82 11.73
C ILE A 454 24.16 28.29 13.13
N PRO A 455 24.94 27.94 14.16
CA PRO A 455 24.57 28.30 15.51
C PRO A 455 24.66 29.81 15.74
N GLU A 456 23.94 30.28 16.75
CA GLU A 456 24.00 31.67 17.17
C GLU A 456 25.25 31.93 18.01
N LYS A 457 25.78 33.15 17.94
CA LYS A 457 26.78 33.63 18.88
C LYS A 457 26.20 33.65 20.28
N THR A 458 26.88 32.99 21.20
CA THR A 458 26.53 32.93 22.61
C THR A 458 27.71 33.35 23.47
N SER A 459 27.44 33.78 24.69
CA SER A 459 28.44 34.07 25.72
C SER A 459 28.37 33.07 26.87
N LEU A 460 27.77 31.89 26.64
CA LEU A 460 27.52 30.87 27.65
C LEU A 460 28.36 29.62 27.40
N VAL A 461 28.71 28.92 28.47
CA VAL A 461 29.23 27.55 28.48
C VAL A 461 28.17 26.69 29.16
N MET A 462 27.80 25.57 28.54
CA MET A 462 26.81 24.66 29.10
C MET A 462 27.52 23.59 29.91
N ILE A 463 27.14 23.37 31.16
CA ILE A 463 27.69 22.28 31.98
C ILE A 463 26.56 21.32 32.37
N HIS A 464 26.72 20.04 32.02
CA HIS A 464 25.72 19.02 32.29
C HIS A 464 26.35 17.64 32.56
N GLY A 465 25.52 16.70 33.01
CA GLY A 465 25.96 15.37 33.47
C GLY A 465 26.05 15.28 34.99
N GLU A 466 27.04 14.54 35.51
CA GLU A 466 27.23 14.29 36.95
C GLU A 466 27.93 15.45 37.69
N VAL A 467 27.30 16.62 37.62
CA VAL A 467 27.64 17.81 38.43
C VAL A 467 26.53 18.12 39.42
N LEU A 468 26.83 18.85 40.49
CA LEU A 468 25.85 19.14 41.54
C LEU A 468 24.65 19.94 41.01
N PHE A 469 24.91 20.95 40.17
CA PHE A 469 23.88 21.79 39.56
C PHE A 469 24.10 21.99 38.06
N PRO A 470 23.61 21.08 37.18
CA PRO A 470 23.67 21.26 35.73
C PRO A 470 23.07 22.60 35.31
N ASN A 471 23.86 23.47 34.67
CA ASN A 471 23.44 24.82 34.33
C ASN A 471 24.28 25.45 33.21
N ALA A 472 23.76 26.51 32.60
CA ALA A 472 24.48 27.41 31.72
C ALA A 472 25.22 28.49 32.53
N VAL A 473 26.52 28.66 32.30
CA VAL A 473 27.37 29.64 33.00
C VAL A 473 27.90 30.64 31.99
N SER A 474 27.93 31.93 32.35
CA SER A 474 28.56 32.95 31.51
C SER A 474 30.04 32.63 31.30
N TRP A 475 30.46 32.61 30.04
CA TRP A 475 31.85 32.45 29.66
C TRP A 475 32.70 33.59 30.21
N GLN A 476 33.86 33.25 30.75
CA GLN A 476 34.91 34.14 31.23
C GLN A 476 36.24 33.71 30.62
N LYS A 477 37.00 34.69 30.14
CA LYS A 477 38.27 34.45 29.47
C LYS A 477 39.31 33.87 30.45
N GLY A 478 39.94 32.76 30.04
CA GLY A 478 41.08 32.17 30.75
C GLY A 478 40.74 31.14 31.83
N LEU A 479 39.45 30.85 32.06
CA LEU A 479 39.04 29.77 32.96
C LEU A 479 39.19 28.39 32.32
N SER A 480 39.64 27.42 33.11
CA SER A 480 39.78 26.02 32.72
C SER A 480 38.45 25.26 32.86
N PRO A 481 38.30 24.07 32.25
CA PRO A 481 37.13 23.22 32.46
C PRO A 481 36.79 22.97 33.93
N GLU A 482 37.80 22.76 34.77
CA GLU A 482 37.66 22.51 36.21
C GLU A 482 37.05 23.73 36.93
N ASP A 483 37.48 24.94 36.58
CA ASP A 483 36.94 26.18 37.15
C ASP A 483 35.42 26.30 36.88
N TYR A 484 34.96 25.90 35.70
CA TYR A 484 33.54 25.90 35.37
C TYR A 484 32.76 24.82 36.13
N ILE A 485 33.37 23.66 36.36
CA ILE A 485 32.77 22.58 37.16
C ILE A 485 32.64 23.03 38.63
N GLU A 486 33.63 23.72 39.17
CA GLU A 486 33.56 24.27 40.53
C GLU A 486 32.44 25.33 40.65
N LYS A 487 32.26 26.18 39.63
CA LYS A 487 31.17 27.17 39.58
C LYS A 487 29.76 26.55 39.64
N VAL A 488 29.60 25.30 39.20
CA VAL A 488 28.33 24.56 39.30
C VAL A 488 28.23 23.67 40.54
N GLY A 489 29.08 23.92 41.55
CA GLY A 489 29.08 23.21 42.82
C GLY A 489 29.92 21.92 42.83
N GLY A 490 30.74 21.71 41.79
CA GLY A 490 31.61 20.56 41.66
C GLY A 490 30.92 19.29 41.17
N PHE A 491 31.68 18.19 41.21
CA PHE A 491 31.23 16.86 40.84
C PHE A 491 30.25 16.27 41.86
N THR A 492 29.30 15.45 41.40
CA THR A 492 28.52 14.60 42.32
C THR A 492 29.40 13.48 42.91
N GLN A 493 28.92 12.82 43.97
CA GLN A 493 29.60 11.61 44.49
C GLN A 493 29.72 10.48 43.46
N LYS A 494 28.85 10.49 42.43
CA LYS A 494 28.86 9.51 41.33
C LYS A 494 29.85 9.88 40.22
N ALA A 495 30.43 11.08 40.25
CA ALA A 495 31.42 11.54 39.28
C ALA A 495 32.86 11.14 39.68
N GLY A 496 33.40 11.51 40.85
CA GLY A 496 34.81 11.14 41.20
C GLY A 496 35.81 11.42 40.05
N ASN A 497 36.69 10.45 39.70
CA ASN A 497 37.61 10.52 38.53
C ASN A 497 36.90 10.22 37.19
N SER A 498 35.70 10.76 36.98
CA SER A 498 34.93 10.52 35.75
C SER A 498 35.54 11.23 34.55
N LYS A 499 35.29 10.67 33.36
CA LYS A 499 35.68 11.32 32.11
C LYS A 499 34.82 12.56 31.89
N VAL A 500 35.47 13.70 31.73
CA VAL A 500 34.85 14.96 31.34
C VAL A 500 35.11 15.17 29.85
N ILE A 501 34.05 15.36 29.08
CA ILE A 501 34.14 15.57 27.64
C ILE A 501 33.79 17.03 27.37
N LEU A 502 34.64 17.69 26.61
CA LEU A 502 34.36 18.99 26.01
C LEU A 502 33.77 18.77 24.62
N ILE A 503 32.54 19.21 24.40
CA ILE A 503 31.90 19.26 23.10
C ILE A 503 31.95 20.72 22.63
N LYS A 504 32.73 20.98 21.59
CA LYS A 504 32.84 22.28 20.94
C LYS A 504 31.55 22.62 20.20
N GLN A 505 31.32 23.91 19.96
CA GLN A 505 30.13 24.36 19.25
C GLN A 505 30.02 23.80 17.80
N ASN A 506 31.14 23.48 17.14
CA ASN A 506 31.17 22.81 15.83
C ASN A 506 30.89 21.28 15.88
N GLY A 507 30.64 20.73 17.08
CA GLY A 507 30.38 19.31 17.28
C GLY A 507 31.62 18.46 17.58
N GLU A 508 32.82 19.03 17.57
CA GLU A 508 34.04 18.30 17.92
C GLU A 508 34.05 17.92 19.41
N ALA A 509 34.34 16.65 19.71
CA ALA A 509 34.40 16.15 21.08
C ALA A 509 35.85 15.82 21.48
N ILE A 510 36.33 16.46 22.55
CA ILE A 510 37.71 16.37 23.04
C ILE A 510 37.67 16.00 24.53
N ASN A 511 38.73 15.36 25.05
CA ASN A 511 38.87 15.20 26.50
C ASN A 511 39.11 16.58 27.14
N ALA A 512 38.37 16.90 28.21
CA ALA A 512 38.50 18.19 28.86
C ALA A 512 39.88 18.41 29.49
N ASP A 513 40.53 17.35 29.96
CA ASP A 513 41.88 17.40 30.57
C ASP A 513 42.95 17.93 29.60
N ASP A 514 42.73 17.77 28.28
CA ASP A 514 43.66 18.20 27.23
C ASP A 514 43.50 19.69 26.89
N VAL A 515 42.51 20.38 27.46
CA VAL A 515 42.10 21.72 27.07
C VAL A 515 42.31 22.72 28.20
N LYS A 516 43.16 23.72 27.96
CA LYS A 516 43.48 24.75 28.96
C LYS A 516 42.40 25.82 29.14
N THR A 517 41.62 26.10 28.10
CA THR A 517 40.63 27.19 28.12
C THR A 517 39.41 26.85 27.25
N LEU A 518 38.23 27.22 27.74
CA LEU A 518 36.97 27.08 27.00
C LEU A 518 36.69 28.27 26.08
N GLN A 519 35.86 28.05 25.07
CA GLN A 519 35.30 29.06 24.19
C GLN A 519 33.79 29.26 24.46
N PRO A 520 33.21 30.40 24.09
CA PRO A 520 31.77 30.58 24.16
C PRO A 520 31.05 29.57 23.26
N GLY A 521 29.97 28.95 23.78
CA GLY A 521 29.22 27.91 23.08
C GLY A 521 29.74 26.49 23.29
N ASP A 522 30.85 26.35 24.03
CA ASP A 522 31.34 25.04 24.47
C ASP A 522 30.40 24.39 25.48
N GLU A 523 30.32 23.06 25.44
CA GLU A 523 29.56 22.25 26.37
C GLU A 523 30.48 21.28 27.12
N LEU A 524 30.41 21.29 28.45
CA LEU A 524 31.07 20.33 29.32
C LEU A 524 30.08 19.24 29.74
N MET A 525 30.48 18.01 29.43
CA MET A 525 29.72 16.80 29.70
C MET A 525 30.49 15.94 30.69
N VAL A 526 29.99 15.86 31.93
CA VAL A 526 30.56 14.97 32.96
C VAL A 526 29.84 13.62 32.91
N LEU A 527 30.53 12.58 32.45
CA LEU A 527 29.94 11.24 32.40
C LEU A 527 29.83 10.62 33.80
N PRO A 528 28.85 9.75 34.06
CA PRO A 528 28.78 9.02 35.32
C PRO A 528 29.84 7.92 35.39
N LYS A 529 30.36 7.69 36.60
CA LYS A 529 31.17 6.51 36.89
C LYS A 529 30.27 5.32 37.14
N TYR A 530 30.56 4.22 36.44
CA TYR A 530 29.96 2.92 36.75
C TYR A 530 31.00 2.04 37.46
N GLU A 531 30.63 1.46 38.59
CA GLU A 531 31.46 0.50 39.32
C GLU A 531 30.82 -0.88 39.24
N SER A 532 31.48 -1.81 38.54
CA SER A 532 31.14 -3.23 38.54
C SER A 532 32.38 -4.08 38.77
N LYS A 533 32.17 -5.28 39.31
CA LYS A 533 33.22 -6.31 39.42
C LYS A 533 33.67 -6.80 38.04
N ASN A 534 32.84 -6.67 37.01
CA ASN A 534 33.17 -7.02 35.63
C ASN A 534 33.72 -5.79 34.88
N ILE A 535 35.03 -5.83 34.60
CA ILE A 535 35.75 -4.78 33.88
C ILE A 535 35.20 -4.61 32.45
N GLU A 536 34.77 -5.69 31.80
CA GLU A 536 34.26 -5.66 30.42
C GLU A 536 32.92 -4.92 30.34
N VAL A 537 32.00 -5.21 31.27
CA VAL A 537 30.69 -4.53 31.38
C VAL A 537 30.90 -3.04 31.68
N THR A 538 31.80 -2.73 32.63
CA THR A 538 32.13 -1.35 32.98
C THR A 538 32.69 -0.56 31.79
N ARG A 539 33.62 -1.16 31.03
CA ARG A 539 34.18 -0.57 29.82
C ARG A 539 33.12 -0.39 28.74
N GLY A 540 32.24 -1.38 28.55
CA GLY A 540 31.15 -1.34 27.58
C GLY A 540 30.17 -0.21 27.85
N ILE A 541 29.66 -0.10 29.09
CA ILE A 541 28.76 1.00 29.50
C ILE A 541 29.45 2.35 29.30
N SER A 542 30.70 2.51 29.74
CA SER A 542 31.45 3.76 29.60
C SER A 542 31.63 4.16 28.13
N THR A 543 31.90 3.18 27.25
CA THR A 543 32.06 3.41 25.80
C THR A 543 30.74 3.85 25.16
N ILE A 544 29.63 3.23 25.55
CA ILE A 544 28.30 3.57 25.02
C ILE A 544 27.87 4.95 25.51
N LEU A 545 28.07 5.27 26.78
CA LEU A 545 27.81 6.62 27.31
C LEU A 545 28.62 7.69 26.58
N TYR A 546 29.89 7.41 26.28
CA TYR A 546 30.71 8.27 25.43
C TYR A 546 30.11 8.44 24.03
N GLN A 547 29.75 7.34 23.35
CA GLN A 547 29.16 7.40 22.02
C GLN A 547 27.82 8.15 21.99
N LEU A 548 26.98 7.99 23.01
CA LEU A 548 25.72 8.71 23.15
C LEU A 548 25.93 10.20 23.42
N ALA A 549 26.92 10.55 24.24
CA ALA A 549 27.31 11.94 24.46
C ALA A 549 27.77 12.61 23.17
N VAL A 550 28.57 11.92 22.36
CA VAL A 550 29.09 12.49 21.09
C VAL A 550 28.01 12.50 19.99
N ALA A 551 27.28 11.40 19.78
CA ALA A 551 26.38 11.25 18.63
C ALA A 551 24.98 11.84 18.84
N ALA A 552 24.52 11.93 20.09
CA ALA A 552 23.18 12.41 20.43
C ALA A 552 23.18 13.61 21.39
N LYS A 553 24.31 13.92 22.05
CA LYS A 553 24.41 14.91 23.14
C LYS A 553 23.45 14.57 24.31
N VAL A 554 23.39 13.29 24.69
CA VAL A 554 22.50 12.77 25.75
C VAL A 554 23.30 12.02 26.83
N VAL A 555 22.98 12.29 28.10
CA VAL A 555 23.42 11.47 29.26
C VAL A 555 22.28 10.58 29.71
N LEU A 556 22.53 9.27 29.74
CA LEU A 556 21.60 8.32 30.33
C LEU A 556 21.95 8.09 31.80
N THR A 557 21.02 8.44 32.68
CA THR A 557 21.01 7.95 34.07
C THR A 557 20.45 6.53 34.08
N ILE A 558 21.18 5.61 34.72
CA ILE A 558 20.84 4.18 34.87
C ILE A 558 19.96 3.97 36.10
#